data_AF-Q1GWL7-F1
#
_entry.id   AF-Q1GWL7-F1
#
_cell.length_a   1.000
_cell.length_b   1.000
_cell.length_c   1.000
_cell.angle_alpha   90.00
_cell.angle_beta   90.00
_cell.angle_gamma   90.00
#
_symmetry.space_group_name_H-M   'P 1'
#
loop_
_entity.id
_entity.type
_entity.pdbx_description
1 polymer ?
#
loop_
_entity_poly.entity_id
_entity_poly.type
_entity_poly.pdbx_seq_one_letter_code
_entity_poly.pdbx_strand_id
1 'polypeptide(L)' 'MERSLLQRIEAFLKETAMPPTAFGRAAVRDPRLVSDLRGGREPGARLKNRVEHFMNMWRADQAREDARTGVAA' A
#
# COMPACT_ATOMS: atom_id res chain seq x y z
N MET A 1 -17.37 1.88 11.09
CA MET A 1 -17.04 2.82 9.99
C MET A 1 -16.11 2.09 9.03
N GLU A 2 -16.45 2.02 7.75
CA GLU A 2 -15.53 1.47 6.75
C GLU A 2 -14.27 2.35 6.64
N ARG A 3 -13.10 1.73 6.56
CA ARG A 3 -11.85 2.46 6.37
C ARG A 3 -11.73 2.88 4.90
N SER A 4 -11.50 4.16 4.66
CA SER A 4 -11.24 4.67 3.31
C SER A 4 -9.97 4.05 2.72
N LEU A 5 -9.83 4.03 1.40
CA LEU A 5 -8.61 3.52 0.74
C LEU A 5 -7.36 4.23 1.29
N LEU A 6 -7.45 5.55 1.49
CA LEU A 6 -6.35 6.34 2.05
C LEU A 6 -5.94 5.83 3.44
N GLN A 7 -6.90 5.56 4.34
CA GLN A 7 -6.58 5.04 5.67
C GLN A 7 -5.89 3.67 5.62
N ARG A 8 -6.27 2.81 4.67
CA ARG A 8 -5.61 1.50 4.47
C ARG A 8 -4.19 1.67 3.95
N ILE A 9 -3.98 2.60 3.01
CA ILE A 9 -2.64 2.94 2.51
C ILE A 9 -1.77 3.49 3.64
N GLU A 10 -2.26 4.47 4.41
CA GLU A 10 -1.47 5.06 5.51
C GLU A 10 -1.05 4.03 6.56
N ALA A 11 -1.96 3.11 6.93
CA ALA A 11 -1.62 2.00 7.82
C ALA A 11 -0.51 1.12 7.22
N PHE A 12 -0.62 0.77 5.94
CA PHE A 12 0.41 0.01 5.23
C PHE A 12 1.75 0.75 5.19
N LEU A 13 1.79 2.05 4.88
CA LEU A 13 3.03 2.82 4.88
C LEU A 13 3.69 2.85 6.25
N LYS A 14 2.89 2.94 7.33
CA LYS A 14 3.39 2.89 8.71
C LYS A 14 3.92 1.52 9.10
N GLU A 15 3.21 0.44 8.75
CA GLU A 15 3.61 -0.95 9.01
C GLU A 15 4.92 -1.30 8.30
N THR A 16 5.09 -0.80 7.07
CA THR A 16 6.19 -1.19 6.18
C THR A 16 7.36 -0.20 6.17
N ALA A 17 7.21 0.93 6.86
CA ALA A 17 8.09 2.10 6.76
C ALA A 17 8.34 2.56 5.30
N MET A 18 7.44 2.24 4.37
CA MET A 18 7.59 2.54 2.95
C MET A 18 7.28 4.03 2.68
N PRO A 19 8.12 4.74 1.91
CA PRO A 19 7.82 6.09 1.48
C PRO A 19 6.54 6.16 0.60
N PRO A 20 5.66 7.16 0.79
CA PRO A 20 4.43 7.30 -0.02
C PRO A 20 4.69 7.36 -1.55
N THR A 21 5.79 7.99 -1.95
CA THR A 21 6.22 8.11 -3.34
C THR A 21 6.69 6.78 -3.92
N ALA A 22 7.40 5.97 -3.12
CA ALA A 22 7.84 4.64 -3.49
C ALA A 22 6.63 3.71 -3.65
N PHE A 23 5.68 3.78 -2.71
CA PHE A 23 4.43 3.03 -2.78
C PHE A 23 3.65 3.33 -4.06
N GLY A 24 3.42 4.60 -4.36
CA GLY A 24 2.69 4.99 -5.57
C GLY A 24 3.37 4.50 -6.86
N ARG A 25 4.71 4.58 -6.90
CA ARG A 25 5.50 4.07 -8.02
C ARG A 25 5.40 2.54 -8.16
N ALA A 26 5.43 1.81 -7.06
CA ALA A 26 5.36 0.35 -7.04
C ALA A 26 3.95 -0.19 -7.35
N ALA A 27 2.91 0.40 -6.74
CA ALA A 27 1.54 -0.08 -6.86
C ALA A 27 0.92 0.22 -8.24
N VAL A 28 1.12 1.44 -8.74
CA VAL A 28 0.38 1.95 -9.90
C VAL A 28 1.22 2.78 -10.87
N ARG A 29 2.54 2.86 -10.66
CA ARG A 29 3.48 3.71 -11.43
C ARG A 29 3.17 5.21 -11.34
N ASP A 30 2.55 5.65 -10.24
CA ASP A 30 2.21 7.06 -9.97
C ASP A 30 2.76 7.49 -8.60
N PRO A 31 3.90 8.22 -8.53
CA PRO A 31 4.47 8.66 -7.27
C PRO A 31 3.62 9.73 -6.54
N ARG A 32 2.64 10.35 -7.20
CA ARG A 32 1.76 11.36 -6.59
C ARG A 32 0.50 10.77 -5.99
N LEU A 33 0.25 9.47 -6.19
CA LEU A 33 -0.96 8.78 -5.74
C LEU A 33 -1.39 9.16 -4.31
N VAL A 34 -0.49 9.00 -3.34
CA VAL A 34 -0.83 9.22 -1.92
C VAL A 34 -1.07 10.70 -1.63
N SER A 35 -0.27 11.59 -2.20
CA SER A 35 -0.45 13.04 -2.05
C SER A 35 -1.79 13.49 -2.64
N ASP A 36 -2.18 12.97 -3.80
CA ASP A 36 -3.46 13.31 -4.42
C ASP A 36 -4.63 12.79 -3.58
N LEU A 37 -4.54 11.56 -3.05
CA LEU A 37 -5.56 10.99 -2.16
C LEU A 37 -5.71 11.82 -0.87
N ARG A 38 -4.59 12.32 -0.31
CA ARG A 38 -4.61 13.27 0.82
C ARG A 38 -5.24 14.61 0.45
N GLY A 39 -5.05 15.05 -0.79
CA GLY A 39 -5.68 16.24 -1.36
C GLY A 39 -7.16 16.08 -1.71
N GLY A 40 -7.76 14.92 -1.44
CA GLY A 40 -9.19 14.67 -1.70
C GLY A 40 -9.50 14.02 -3.05
N ARG A 41 -8.50 13.53 -3.80
CA ARG A 41 -8.74 12.74 -5.01
C ARG A 41 -9.56 11.50 -4.68
N GLU A 42 -10.63 11.27 -5.43
CA GLU A 42 -11.41 10.05 -5.31
C GLU A 42 -10.88 8.96 -6.26
N PRO A 43 -10.38 7.83 -5.74
CA PRO A 43 -9.90 6.74 -6.56
C PRO A 43 -11.08 5.96 -7.16
N GLY A 44 -11.11 5.82 -8.49
CA GLY A 44 -12.05 4.92 -9.15
C GLY A 44 -11.79 3.44 -8.82
N ALA A 45 -12.76 2.58 -9.12
CA ALA A 45 -12.71 1.14 -8.80
C ALA A 45 -11.45 0.44 -9.33
N ARG A 46 -11.00 0.77 -10.54
CA ARG A 46 -9.77 0.21 -11.13
C ARG A 46 -8.53 0.55 -10.30
N LEU A 47 -8.45 1.78 -9.78
CA LEU A 47 -7.33 2.23 -8.98
C LEU A 47 -7.33 1.54 -7.61
N LYS A 48 -8.51 1.47 -6.96
CA LYS A 48 -8.71 0.71 -5.72
C LYS A 48 -8.22 -0.73 -5.86
N ASN A 49 -8.66 -1.44 -6.90
CA ASN A 49 -8.30 -2.85 -7.11
C ASN A 49 -6.78 -3.04 -7.29
N ARG A 50 -6.10 -2.16 -8.03
CA ARG A 50 -4.64 -2.26 -8.21
C ARG A 50 -3.88 -2.02 -6.92
N VAL A 51 -4.29 -1.00 -6.16
CA VAL A 51 -3.68 -0.66 -4.87
C VAL A 51 -3.87 -1.79 -3.86
N GLU A 52 -5.08 -2.33 -3.76
CA GLU A 52 -5.37 -3.46 -2.88
C GLU A 52 -4.60 -4.72 -3.28
N HIS A 53 -4.57 -5.04 -4.58
CA HIS A 53 -3.82 -6.18 -5.08
C HIS A 53 -2.32 -6.05 -4.77
N PHE A 54 -1.74 -4.85 -4.93
CA PHE A 54 -0.35 -4.59 -4.56
C PHE A 54 -0.10 -4.81 -3.06
N MET A 55 -0.93 -4.25 -2.17
CA MET A 55 -0.77 -4.43 -0.73
C MET A 55 -0.87 -5.90 -0.31
N ASN A 56 -1.81 -6.65 -0.91
CA ASN A 56 -1.98 -8.07 -0.63
C ASN A 56 -0.76 -8.90 -1.10
N MET A 57 -0.27 -8.63 -2.32
CA MET A 57 0.92 -9.29 -2.86
C MET A 57 2.16 -8.99 -2.02
N TRP A 58 2.35 -7.73 -1.62
CA TRP A 58 3.48 -7.33 -0.80
C TRP A 58 3.48 -8.01 0.57
N ARG A 59 2.32 -8.07 1.24
CA ARG A 59 2.19 -8.79 2.53
C ARG A 59 2.44 -10.28 2.39
N ALA A 60 1.99 -10.90 1.31
CA ALA A 60 2.25 -12.31 1.04
C ALA A 60 3.75 -12.58 0.76
N ASP A 61 4.42 -11.64 0.08
CA ASP A 61 5.85 -11.71 -0.19
C ASP A 61 6.68 -11.55 1.10
N GLN A 62 6.35 -10.55 1.93
CA GLN A 62 7.00 -10.40 3.23
C GLN A 62 6.76 -11.59 4.15
N ALA A 63 5.55 -12.13 4.21
CA ALA A 63 5.28 -13.32 5.04
C ALA A 63 6.13 -14.53 4.60
N ARG A 64 6.45 -14.64 3.30
CA ARG A 64 7.38 -15.66 2.78
C ARG A 64 8.83 -15.34 3.15
N GLU A 65 9.22 -14.08 3.06
CA GLU A 65 10.56 -13.59 3.43
C GLU A 65 10.83 -13.78 4.93
N ASP A 66 9.86 -13.46 5.79
CA ASP A 66 9.90 -13.65 7.25
C ASP A 66 10.03 -15.14 7.60
N ALA A 67 9.21 -15.99 6.95
CA ALA A 67 9.28 -17.45 7.12
C ALA A 67 10.62 -18.04 6.65
N ARG A 68 11.26 -17.43 5.65
CA ARG A 68 12.58 -17.84 5.15
C ARG A 68 13.71 -17.33 6.04
N THR A 69 13.58 -16.14 6.61
CA THR A 69 14.65 -15.46 7.37
C THR A 69 14.64 -15.87 8.85
N GLY A 70 13.58 -16.51 9.34
CA GLY A 70 13.53 -17.04 10.72
C GLY A 70 13.59 -15.96 11.79
N VAL A 71 13.37 -14.68 11.42
CA VAL A 71 13.17 -13.59 12.37
C VAL A 71 11.69 -13.63 12.77
N ALA A 72 11.37 -14.60 13.62
CA ALA A 72 10.24 -14.42 14.52
C ALA A 72 10.67 -13.37 15.54
N ALA A 73 10.08 -12.17 15.43
CA ALA A 73 10.13 -11.18 16.50
C ALA A 73 9.45 -11.72 17.77
#